data_AF-A0A3B8XIT8-F1
#
_entry.id   AF-A0A3B8XIT8-F1
#
_cell.length_a   1.000
_cell.length_b   1.000
_cell.length_c   1.000
_cell.angle_alpha   90.00
_cell.angle_beta   90.00
_cell.angle_gamma   90.00
#
_symmetry.space_group_name_H-M   'P 1'
#
loop_
_entity.id
_entity.type
_entity.pdbx_description
1 polymer ?
#
loop_
_entity_poly.entity_id
_entity_poly.type
_entity_poly.pdbx_seq_one_letter_code
_entity_poly.pdbx_strand_id
1 'polypeptide(L)' 'MDAVRDGRAPDTLLLLEHPHVFTMGKAASADHLLWDEAERGRREVEVIWSDRGGEATYHGPGQLVGYPIL' A
#
# COMPACT_ATOMS: atom_id res chain seq x y z
N MET A 1 13.24 1.69 9.15
CA MET A 1 12.96 3.14 9.05
C MET A 1 13.64 3.92 10.18
N ASP A 2 13.58 3.46 11.43
CA ASP A 2 14.23 4.15 12.57
C ASP A 2 15.73 4.43 12.37
N ALA A 3 16.49 3.47 11.83
CA ALA A 3 17.89 3.69 11.56
C ALA A 3 18.14 4.82 10.54
N VAL A 4 17.27 4.98 9.53
CA VAL A 4 17.37 6.08 8.57
C VAL A 4 17.04 7.40 9.26
N ARG A 5 15.89 7.45 9.96
CA ARG A 5 15.45 8.63 10.72
C ARG A 5 16.48 9.12 11.75
N ASP A 6 17.15 8.20 12.44
CA ASP A 6 18.14 8.51 13.47
C ASP A 6 19.54 8.79 12.88
N GLY A 7 19.70 8.78 11.55
CA GLY A 7 20.99 8.99 10.87
C GLY A 7 21.99 7.84 11.01
N ARG A 8 21.54 6.65 11.40
CA ARG A 8 22.34 5.43 11.58
C ARG A 8 22.37 4.52 10.34
N ALA A 9 21.58 4.86 9.32
CA ALA A 9 21.55 4.22 8.01
C ALA A 9 21.32 5.29 6.93
N PRO A 10 21.80 5.08 5.70
CA PRO A 10 21.58 6.03 4.61
C PRO A 10 20.13 6.00 4.11
N ASP A 11 19.72 7.09 3.46
CA ASP A 11 18.51 7.16 2.63
C ASP A 11 18.41 5.91 1.75
N THR A 12 17.22 5.31 1.73
CA THR A 12 16.98 4.02 1.09
C THR A 12 15.76 4.10 0.20
N LEU A 13 15.91 3.69 -1.07
CA LEU A 13 14.80 3.46 -1.98
C LEU A 13 14.55 1.95 -2.09
N LEU A 14 13.42 1.48 -1.58
CA LEU A 14 12.97 0.11 -1.82
C LEU A 14 12.21 0.06 -3.14
N LEU A 15 12.61 -0.86 -4.02
CA LEU A 15 11.94 -1.17 -5.27
C LEU A 15 11.44 -2.61 -5.22
N LEU A 16 10.15 -2.80 -5.39
CA LEU A 16 9.50 -4.11 -5.25
C LEU A 16 8.17 -4.16 -6.00
N GLU A 17 7.55 -5.33 -5.94
CA GLU A 17 6.18 -5.57 -6.38
C GLU A 17 5.39 -6.19 -5.21
N HIS A 18 4.06 -6.03 -5.24
CA HIS A 18 3.17 -6.65 -4.27
C HIS A 18 2.30 -7.71 -4.92
N PRO A 19 1.82 -8.71 -4.15
CA PRO A 19 0.59 -9.42 -4.47
C PRO A 19 -0.58 -8.44 -4.63
N HIS A 20 -1.71 -8.91 -5.15
CA HIS A 20 -2.91 -8.09 -5.33
C HIS A 20 -3.37 -7.46 -4.01
N VAL A 21 -3.27 -6.13 -3.88
CA VAL A 21 -3.67 -5.39 -2.68
C VAL A 21 -4.27 -4.03 -3.01
N PHE A 22 -5.37 -3.69 -2.34
CA PHE A 22 -5.84 -2.32 -2.22
C PHE A 22 -5.32 -1.72 -0.91
N THR A 23 -4.67 -0.57 -0.99
CA THR A 23 -4.34 0.21 0.20
C THR A 23 -5.31 1.38 0.33
N MET A 24 -5.85 1.57 1.52
CA MET A 24 -6.75 2.66 1.88
C MET A 24 -5.92 3.73 2.60
N GLY A 25 -5.72 4.88 1.95
CA GLY A 25 -5.01 6.01 2.55
C GLY A 25 -5.90 6.83 3.48
N LYS A 26 -5.34 7.89 4.08
CA LYS A 26 -6.03 8.77 5.04
C LYS A 26 -7.32 9.42 4.53
N ALA A 27 -7.45 9.62 3.21
CA ALA A 27 -8.65 10.20 2.60
C ALA A 27 -9.60 9.15 2.02
N ALA A 28 -9.34 7.85 2.22
CA ALA A 28 -10.18 6.80 1.69
C ALA A 28 -11.43 6.55 2.56
N SER A 29 -12.55 6.26 1.91
CA SER A 29 -13.76 5.70 2.55
C SER A 29 -13.90 4.22 2.19
N ALA A 30 -14.59 3.45 3.03
CA ALA A 30 -14.97 2.07 2.70
C ALA A 30 -15.79 1.99 1.41
N ASP A 31 -16.56 3.03 1.09
CA ASP A 31 -17.40 3.13 -0.13
C ASP A 31 -16.58 3.18 -1.43
N HIS A 32 -15.27 3.40 -1.36
CA HIS A 32 -14.39 3.31 -2.52
C HIS A 32 -14.21 1.86 -3.00
N LEU A 33 -14.53 0.87 -2.15
CA LEU A 33 -14.58 -0.53 -2.55
C LEU A 33 -15.96 -0.82 -3.16
N LEU A 34 -15.97 -1.14 -4.46
CA LEU A 34 -17.19 -1.40 -5.23
C LEU A 34 -17.76 -2.82 -5.01
N TRP A 35 -17.24 -3.53 -4.01
CA TRP A 35 -17.55 -4.93 -3.75
C TRP A 35 -17.62 -5.19 -2.25
N ASP A 36 -18.38 -6.20 -1.87
CA ASP A 36 -18.53 -6.63 -0.49
C ASP A 36 -17.43 -7.62 -0.07
N GLU A 37 -17.46 -8.02 1.20
CA GLU A 37 -16.47 -8.95 1.77
C GLU A 37 -16.51 -10.34 1.09
N ALA A 38 -17.66 -10.76 0.55
CA ALA A 38 -17.77 -12.04 -0.15
C ALA A 38 -17.05 -11.99 -1.50
N GLU A 39 -17.22 -10.89 -2.25
CA GLU A 39 -16.51 -10.68 -3.51
C GLU A 39 -15.01 -10.43 -3.30
N ARG A 40 -14.62 -9.80 -2.18
CA ARG A 40 -13.22 -9.65 -1.77
C ARG A 40 -12.50 -10.98 -1.68
N GLY A 41 -13.08 -11.93 -0.95
CA GLY A 41 -12.49 -13.26 -0.76
C GLY A 41 -12.33 -14.02 -2.09
N ARG A 42 -13.28 -13.86 -3.01
CA ARG A 42 -13.22 -14.47 -4.35
C ARG A 42 -12.14 -13.87 -5.25
N ARG A 43 -11.82 -12.58 -5.06
CA ARG A 43 -10.84 -11.85 -5.87
C ARG A 43 -9.40 -12.08 -5.43
N GLU A 44 -9.18 -12.79 -4.32
CA GLU A 44 -7.84 -13.05 -3.75
C GLU A 44 -7.03 -11.76 -3.57
N VAL A 45 -7.72 -10.67 -3.19
CA VAL A 45 -7.14 -9.34 -3.03
C VAL A 45 -7.16 -8.92 -1.57
N GLU A 46 -6.03 -8.42 -1.08
CA GLU A 46 -5.93 -7.88 0.26
C GLU A 46 -6.45 -6.43 0.31
N VAL A 47 -7.01 -6.02 1.45
CA VAL A 47 -7.37 -4.62 1.72
C VAL A 47 -6.70 -4.20 3.01
N ILE A 48 -5.83 -3.20 2.92
CA ILE A 48 -5.05 -2.70 4.07
C ILE A 48 -5.32 -1.21 4.28
N TRP A 49 -5.63 -0.83 5.52
CA TRP A 49 -5.68 0.58 5.92
C TRP A 49 -4.29 1.05 6.32
N SER A 50 -3.89 2.21 5.81
CA SER A 50 -2.55 2.77 6.00
C SER A 50 -2.62 4.27 6.29
N ASP A 51 -1.55 4.81 6.84
CA ASP A 51 -1.44 6.22 7.20
C ASP A 51 -0.86 7.10 6.07
N ARG A 52 -0.66 6.55 4.87
CA ARG A 52 -0.25 7.33 3.70
C ARG A 52 -1.32 8.36 3.32
N GLY A 53 -0.90 9.43 2.66
CA GLY A 53 -1.82 10.37 2.03
C GLY A 53 -2.61 9.76 0.87
N GLY A 54 -3.67 10.45 0.45
CA GLY A 54 -4.50 10.07 -0.70
C GLY A 54 -5.64 9.10 -0.37
N GLU A 55 -6.40 8.76 -1.41
CA GLU A 55 -7.55 7.86 -1.35
C GLU A 55 -7.12 6.38 -1.48
N ALA A 56 -8.02 5.51 -1.94
CA ALA A 56 -7.73 4.11 -2.21
C ALA A 56 -6.83 3.97 -3.45
N THR A 57 -5.90 3.02 -3.44
CA THR A 57 -5.13 2.65 -4.64
C THR A 57 -4.87 1.15 -4.67
N TYR A 58 -4.58 0.62 -5.85
CA TYR A 58 -4.27 -0.78 -6.08
C TYR A 58 -2.79 -0.99 -6.41
N HIS A 59 -2.23 -2.08 -5.87
CA HIS A 59 -0.94 -2.63 -6.26
C HIS A 59 -1.06 -4.12 -6.61
N GLY A 60 -0.20 -4.59 -7.50
CA GLY A 60 -0.15 -6.00 -7.88
C GLY A 60 1.03 -6.35 -8.79
N PRO A 61 1.14 -7.62 -9.19
CA PRO A 61 2.23 -8.10 -10.04
C PRO A 61 2.33 -7.31 -11.36
N GLY A 62 3.57 -6.99 -11.75
CA GLY A 62 3.89 -6.17 -12.92
C GLY A 62 3.90 -4.66 -12.68
N GLN A 63 3.53 -4.20 -11.48
CA GLN A 63 3.63 -2.79 -11.09
C GLN A 63 4.86 -2.56 -10.20
N LEU A 64 5.86 -1.82 -10.72
CA LEU A 64 7.01 -1.39 -9.93
C LEU A 64 6.56 -0.36 -8.88
N VAL A 65 6.74 -0.69 -7.60
CA VAL A 65 6.46 0.19 -6.46
C VAL A 65 7.77 0.68 -5.83
N GLY A 66 7.81 1.98 -5.52
CA GLY A 66 8.94 2.62 -4.84
C GLY A 66 8.56 3.14 -3.47
N TYR A 67 9.33 2.75 -2.45
CA TYR A 67 9.26 3.34 -1.10
C TYR A 67 10.53 4.12 -0.79
N PRO A 68 10.55 5.45 -1.00
CA PRO A 68 11.63 6.29 -0.52
C PRO A 68 11.54 6.44 1.00
N ILE A 69 12.59 6.05 1.69
CA ILE A 69 12.77 6.20 3.13
C ILE A 69 13.97 7.12 3.31
N LEU A 70 13.70 8.35 3.75
CA LEU A 70 14.64 9.47 3.86
C LEU A 70 14.68 10.00 5.29
#